data_AF-A0A6I1NVV1-F1
#
_entry.id   AF-A0A6I1NVV1-F1
#
_cell.length_a   1.000
_cell.length_b   1.000
_cell.length_c   1.000
_cell.angle_alpha   90.00
_cell.angle_beta   90.00
_cell.angle_gamma   90.00
#
_symmetry.space_group_name_H-M   'P 1'
#
loop_
_entity.id
_entity.type
_entity.pdbx_description
1 polymer ?
#
loop_
_entity_poly.entity_id
_entity_poly.type
_entity_poly.pdbx_seq_one_letter_code
_entity_poly.pdbx_strand_id
1 'polypeptide(L)'
;MANAQHSSDANHGSVKSYMVGFVLSIILTIIPFGLVMYPSLPKAATLWIVLVFAVIQVLVHLVYFLHLDRSAAQRNNVVAFIFAALVIVLLVGLSLWIMFSIHTVMMAK
;
A
#
# COMPACT_ATOMS: atom_id res chain seq x y z
N MET A 1 -18.74 23.21 -47.54
CA MET A 1 -18.57 23.48 -46.09
C MET A 1 -18.99 22.24 -45.32
N ALA A 2 -18.02 21.55 -44.70
CA ALA A 2 -18.15 20.69 -43.51
C ALA A 2 -16.91 19.78 -43.42
N ASN A 3 -15.84 20.30 -42.81
CA ASN A 3 -14.71 19.50 -42.36
C ASN A 3 -15.10 18.95 -40.97
N ALA A 4 -15.59 17.71 -40.92
CA ALA A 4 -15.89 17.04 -39.65
C ALA A 4 -14.60 16.48 -39.06
N GLN A 5 -13.95 17.29 -38.23
CA GLN A 5 -12.82 16.88 -37.41
C GLN A 5 -13.36 16.03 -36.26
N HIS A 6 -13.34 14.71 -36.43
CA HIS A 6 -13.70 13.77 -35.37
C HIS A 6 -12.51 13.66 -34.41
N SER A 7 -12.51 14.51 -33.40
CA SER A 7 -11.61 14.46 -32.25
C SER A 7 -11.77 13.12 -31.53
N SER A 8 -10.77 12.26 -31.69
CA SER A 8 -10.60 11.03 -30.94
C SER A 8 -10.20 11.33 -29.50
N ASP A 9 -11.17 11.72 -28.68
CA ASP A 9 -11.04 11.95 -27.23
C ASP A 9 -11.98 11.01 -26.45
N ALA A 10 -11.74 9.71 -26.56
CA ALA A 10 -12.52 8.71 -25.82
C ALA A 10 -11.60 7.66 -25.17
N ASN A 11 -11.59 7.68 -23.84
CA ASN A 11 -11.42 6.49 -22.99
C ASN A 11 -10.00 5.97 -22.66
N HIS A 12 -9.03 6.82 -22.33
CA HIS A 12 -7.68 6.39 -21.87
C HIS A 12 -7.41 6.56 -20.36
N GLY A 13 -8.43 6.68 -19.52
CA GLY A 13 -8.26 6.82 -18.07
C GLY A 13 -7.73 5.55 -17.39
N SER A 14 -8.22 4.38 -17.80
CA SER A 14 -7.89 3.10 -17.17
C SER A 14 -6.43 2.68 -17.43
N VAL A 15 -6.02 2.57 -18.70
CA VAL A 15 -4.67 2.08 -19.06
C VAL A 15 -3.57 3.01 -18.54
N LYS A 16 -3.78 4.33 -18.59
CA LYS A 16 -2.83 5.31 -18.07
C LYS A 16 -2.71 5.22 -16.54
N SER A 17 -3.83 5.06 -15.82
CA SER A 17 -3.82 4.89 -14.36
C SER A 17 -3.09 3.62 -13.92
N TYR A 18 -3.38 2.49 -14.57
CA TYR A 18 -2.66 1.23 -14.33
C TYR A 18 -1.16 1.35 -14.63
N MET A 19 -0.78 2.01 -15.72
CA MET A 19 0.63 2.23 -16.08
C MET A 19 1.35 3.09 -15.03
N VAL A 20 0.71 4.16 -14.55
CA VAL A 20 1.27 5.02 -13.48
C VAL A 20 1.42 4.23 -12.17
N GLY A 21 0.39 3.48 -11.76
CA GLY A 21 0.45 2.64 -10.57
C GLY A 21 1.54 1.56 -10.66
N PHE A 22 1.71 0.96 -11.84
CA PHE A 22 2.75 -0.04 -12.09
C PHE A 22 4.17 0.53 -11.96
N VAL A 23 4.43 1.68 -12.61
CA VAL A 23 5.74 2.34 -12.50
C VAL A 23 6.00 2.79 -11.06
N LEU A 24 5.00 3.37 -10.39
CA LEU A 24 5.14 3.80 -9.01
C LEU A 24 5.45 2.61 -8.06
N SER A 25 4.78 1.48 -8.26
CA SER A 25 5.01 0.24 -7.52
C SER A 25 6.43 -0.31 -7.70
N ILE A 26 6.95 -0.26 -8.92
CA ILE A 26 8.33 -0.67 -9.22
C ILE A 26 9.32 0.23 -8.47
N ILE A 27 9.15 1.56 -8.56
CA ILE A 27 10.03 2.52 -7.88
C ILE A 27 9.99 2.29 -6.36
N LEU A 28 8.79 2.14 -5.79
CA LEU A 28 8.60 1.87 -4.36
C LEU A 28 9.19 0.54 -3.90
N THR A 29 9.41 -0.42 -4.81
CA THR A 29 10.03 -1.70 -4.47
C THR A 29 11.55 -1.64 -4.62
N ILE A 30 12.05 -1.01 -5.69
CA ILE A 30 13.49 -0.93 -5.96
C ILE A 30 14.22 -0.15 -4.86
N ILE A 31 13.63 0.96 -4.37
CA ILE A 31 14.25 1.80 -3.32
C ILE A 31 14.54 1.01 -2.03
N PRO A 32 13.56 0.36 -1.37
CA PRO A 32 13.84 -0.42 -0.16
C PRO A 32 14.72 -1.63 -0.42
N PHE A 33 14.60 -2.30 -1.58
CA PHE A 33 15.50 -3.41 -1.93
C PHE A 33 16.94 -2.96 -2.09
N GLY A 34 17.17 -1.85 -2.78
CA GLY A 34 18.51 -1.26 -2.94
C GLY A 34 19.11 -0.84 -1.60
N LEU A 35 18.30 -0.27 -0.70
CA LEU A 35 18.74 0.14 0.64
C LEU A 35 19.14 -1.05 1.52
N VAL A 36 18.49 -2.20 1.37
CA VAL A 36 18.82 -3.43 2.10
C VAL A 36 20.04 -4.14 1.47
N MET A 37 20.16 -4.13 0.14
CA MET A 37 21.26 -4.77 -0.59
C MET A 37 22.59 -4.01 -0.43
N TYR A 38 22.53 -2.69 -0.33
CA TYR A 38 23.66 -1.81 -0.05
C TYR A 38 23.42 -1.06 1.26
N PRO A 39 23.67 -1.70 2.42
CA PRO A 39 23.37 -1.11 3.72
C PRO A 39 24.30 0.09 4.00
N SER A 40 23.82 1.29 3.67
CA SER A 40 24.51 2.57 3.91
C SER A 40 24.07 3.25 5.22
N LEU A 41 22.95 2.81 5.79
CA LEU A 41 22.33 3.35 7.00
C LEU A 41 22.33 2.32 8.15
N PRO A 42 22.18 2.77 9.41
CA PRO A 42 21.97 1.88 10.55
C PRO A 42 20.77 0.95 10.33
N LYS A 43 20.90 -0.32 10.75
CA LYS A 43 19.87 -1.36 10.56
C LYS A 43 18.46 -0.93 11.01
N ALA A 44 18.38 -0.24 12.16
CA ALA A 44 17.11 0.27 12.67
C ALA A 44 16.47 1.33 11.75
N ALA A 45 17.28 2.23 11.19
CA ALA A 45 16.80 3.25 10.25
C ALA A 45 16.32 2.61 8.94
N THR A 46 17.10 1.65 8.41
CA THR A 46 16.71 0.88 7.21
C THR A 46 15.39 0.14 7.42
N LEU A 47 15.19 -0.51 8.57
CA LEU A 47 13.94 -1.20 8.89
C LEU A 47 12.73 -0.25 8.91
N TRP A 48 12.86 0.91 9.55
CA TRP A 48 11.78 1.91 9.56
C TRP A 48 11.44 2.43 8.17
N ILE A 49 12.46 2.69 7.34
CA ILE A 49 12.25 3.14 5.95
C ILE A 49 11.52 2.07 5.14
N VAL A 50 11.97 0.81 5.22
CA VAL A 50 11.32 -0.31 4.53
C VAL A 50 9.86 -0.47 4.96
N LEU A 51 9.57 -0.34 6.27
CA LEU A 51 8.21 -0.42 6.79
C LEU A 51 7.31 0.68 6.21
N VAL A 52 7.79 1.93 6.18
CA VAL A 52 7.03 3.06 5.61
C VAL A 52 6.77 2.83 4.12
N PHE A 53 7.79 2.40 3.37
CA PHE A 53 7.63 2.06 1.95
C PHE A 53 6.62 0.93 1.73
N ALA A 54 6.62 -0.09 2.58
CA ALA A 54 5.65 -1.18 2.52
C ALA A 54 4.20 -0.71 2.72
N VAL A 55 3.97 0.21 3.68
CA VAL A 55 2.63 0.79 3.90
C VAL A 55 2.19 1.62 2.68
N ILE A 56 3.06 2.47 2.15
CA ILE A 56 2.73 3.27 0.95
C ILE A 56 2.47 2.35 -0.25
N GLN A 57 3.20 1.24 -0.37
CA GLN A 57 3.03 0.27 -1.46
C GLN A 57 1.64 -0.38 -1.44
N VAL A 58 1.14 -0.72 -0.25
CA VAL A 58 -0.24 -1.21 -0.09
C VAL A 58 -1.23 -0.14 -0.54
N LEU A 59 -1.05 1.13 -0.14
CA LEU A 59 -1.93 2.22 -0.56
C LEU A 59 -1.94 2.42 -2.08
N VAL A 60 -0.78 2.35 -2.74
CA VAL A 60 -0.67 2.43 -4.20
C VAL A 60 -1.47 1.31 -4.87
N HIS A 61 -1.41 0.08 -4.36
CA HIS A 61 -2.20 -1.03 -4.90
C HIS A 61 -3.71 -0.84 -4.69
N LEU A 62 -4.13 -0.36 -3.53
CA LEU A 62 -5.54 -0.10 -3.24
C LEU A 62 -6.14 1.00 -4.14
N VAL A 63 -5.36 2.03 -4.45
CA VAL A 63 -5.81 3.15 -5.29
C VAL A 63 -5.74 2.81 -6.78
N TYR A 64 -4.57 2.39 -7.28
CA TYR A 64 -4.34 2.24 -8.73
C TYR A 64 -4.73 0.88 -9.30
N PHE A 65 -4.72 -0.19 -8.51
CA PHE A 65 -5.04 -1.53 -9.00
C PHE A 65 -6.46 -1.92 -8.63
N LEU A 66 -6.82 -1.78 -7.34
CA LEU A 66 -8.16 -2.12 -6.85
C LEU A 66 -9.21 -1.05 -7.20
N HIS A 67 -8.79 0.12 -7.71
CA HIS A 67 -9.67 1.24 -8.06
C HIS A 67 -10.72 1.48 -6.97
N LEU A 68 -10.26 1.55 -5.71
CA LEU A 68 -11.14 1.80 -4.60
C LEU A 68 -11.57 3.27 -4.63
N ASP A 69 -12.65 3.56 -5.36
CA ASP A 69 -13.14 4.92 -5.51
C ASP A 69 -13.80 5.42 -4.22
N ARG A 70 -13.51 6.67 -3.85
CA ARG A 70 -14.20 7.40 -2.77
C ARG A 70 -15.55 7.96 -3.21
N SER A 71 -16.13 7.42 -4.28
CA SER A 71 -17.43 7.80 -4.77
C SER A 71 -18.53 7.45 -3.75
N ALA A 72 -19.62 8.22 -3.75
CA ALA A 72 -20.73 8.02 -2.82
C ALA A 72 -21.33 6.59 -2.89
N ALA A 73 -21.25 5.94 -4.06
CA ALA A 73 -21.70 4.57 -4.29
C ALA A 73 -20.75 3.50 -3.69
N GLN A 74 -19.45 3.77 -3.63
CA GLN A 74 -18.43 2.81 -3.18
C GLN A 74 -17.93 3.10 -1.75
N ARG A 75 -18.48 4.12 -1.09
CA ARG A 75 -18.20 4.47 0.32
C ARG A 75 -18.35 3.28 1.26
N ASN A 76 -19.35 2.41 1.02
CA ASN A 76 -19.54 1.21 1.85
C ASN A 76 -18.37 0.22 1.72
N ASN A 77 -17.79 0.07 0.52
CA ASN A 77 -16.61 -0.78 0.33
C ASN A 77 -15.38 -0.17 1.03
N VAL A 78 -15.21 1.15 0.97
CA VAL A 78 -14.12 1.84 1.68
C VAL A 78 -14.25 1.65 3.20
N VAL A 79 -15.46 1.79 3.74
CA VAL A 79 -15.72 1.57 5.18
C VAL A 79 -15.47 0.12 5.57
N ALA A 80 -15.95 -0.84 4.77
CA ALA A 80 -15.70 -2.27 5.01
C ALA A 80 -14.20 -2.61 4.97
N PHE A 81 -13.46 -2.01 4.03
CA PHE A 81 -12.01 -2.20 3.94
C PHE A 81 -11.28 -1.63 5.16
N ILE A 82 -11.60 -0.41 5.59
CA ILE A 82 -11.01 0.19 6.80
C ILE A 82 -11.34 -0.64 8.03
N PHE A 83 -12.57 -1.16 8.14
CA PHE A 83 -12.97 -2.05 9.22
C PHE A 83 -12.13 -3.34 9.21
N ALA A 84 -11.96 -3.98 8.05
CA ALA A 84 -11.10 -5.16 7.92
C ALA A 84 -9.64 -4.87 8.30
N ALA A 85 -9.09 -3.74 7.85
CA ALA A 85 -7.74 -3.31 8.21
C ALA A 85 -7.59 -3.08 9.72
N LEU A 86 -8.57 -2.45 10.36
CA LEU A 86 -8.60 -2.28 11.82
C LEU A 86 -8.59 -3.63 12.54
N VAL A 87 -9.43 -4.57 12.11
CA VAL A 87 -9.47 -5.93 12.69
C VAL A 87 -8.13 -6.63 12.53
N ILE A 88 -7.49 -6.54 11.37
CA ILE A 88 -6.15 -7.14 11.13
C ILE A 88 -5.12 -6.53 12.08
N VAL A 89 -5.08 -5.20 12.22
CA VAL A 89 -4.14 -4.51 13.12
C VAL A 89 -4.38 -4.93 14.58
N LEU A 90 -5.64 -5.03 15.00
CA LEU A 90 -5.97 -5.50 16.34
C LEU A 90 -5.55 -6.95 16.54
N LEU A 91 -5.88 -7.86 15.63
CA LEU A 91 -5.55 -9.28 15.77
C LEU A 91 -4.03 -9.52 15.77
N VAL A 92 -3.32 -8.95 14.79
CA VAL A 92 -1.86 -9.13 14.68
C VAL A 92 -1.14 -8.40 15.81
N GLY A 93 -1.49 -7.14 16.06
CA GLY A 93 -0.89 -6.34 17.12
C GLY A 93 -1.11 -6.95 18.50
N LEU A 94 -2.34 -7.35 18.81
CA LEU A 94 -2.67 -7.97 20.09
C LEU A 94 -2.07 -9.37 20.21
N SER A 95 -2.02 -10.16 19.13
CA SER A 95 -1.38 -11.48 19.13
C SER A 95 0.12 -11.35 19.43
N LEU A 96 0.82 -10.46 18.74
CA LEU A 96 2.24 -10.21 18.99
C LEU A 96 2.47 -9.69 20.41
N TRP A 97 1.61 -8.80 20.91
CA TRP A 97 1.66 -8.31 22.28
C TRP A 97 1.50 -9.44 23.30
N ILE A 98 0.47 -10.28 23.15
CA ILE A 98 0.20 -11.40 24.05
C ILE A 98 1.38 -12.37 24.05
N MET A 99 1.90 -12.74 22.87
CA MET A 99 3.05 -13.64 22.77
C MET A 99 4.30 -13.05 23.43
N PHE A 100 4.58 -11.77 23.19
CA PHE A 100 5.70 -11.08 23.82
C PHE A 100 5.56 -10.99 25.35
N SER A 101 4.35 -10.69 25.83
CA SER A 101 4.04 -10.63 27.26
C SER A 101 4.22 -11.99 27.93
N ILE A 102 3.66 -13.05 27.35
CA ILE A 102 3.77 -14.42 27.88
C ILE A 102 5.22 -14.86 27.91
N HIS A 103 5.96 -14.66 26.82
CA HIS A 103 7.37 -15.02 26.74
C HIS A 103 8.22 -14.29 27.79
N THR A 104 7.98 -12.99 27.98
CA THR A 104 8.69 -12.20 28.99
C THR A 104 8.37 -12.68 30.40
N VAL A 105 7.12 -13.03 30.70
CA VAL A 105 6.70 -13.52 32.02
C VAL A 105 7.19 -14.95 32.29
N MET A 106 7.20 -15.83 31.29
CA MET A 106 7.65 -17.22 31.45
C MET A 106 9.17 -17.38 31.49
N MET A 107 9.94 -16.51 30.82
CA MET A 107 11.42 -16.52 30.89
C MET A 107 11.98 -15.71 32.07
N ALA A 108 11.13 -14.97 32.80
CA ALA A 108 11.53 -14.21 33.99
C ALA A 108 11.54 -15.06 35.29
N LYS A 109 11.53 -16.38 35.18
CA LYS A 109 11.73 -17.34 36.28
C LYS A 109 12.84 -18.33 35.91
#